data_AF-A0A531MV55-F1
#
_entry.id   AF-A0A531MV55-F1
#
_cell.length_a   1.000
_cell.length_b   1.000
_cell.length_c   1.000
_cell.angle_alpha   90.00
_cell.angle_beta   90.00
_cell.angle_gamma   90.00
#
_symmetry.space_group_name_H-M   'P 1'
#
loop_
_entity.id
_entity.type
_entity.pdbx_description
1 polymer ?
#
loop_
_entity_poly.entity_id
_entity_poly.type
_entity_poly.pdbx_seq_one_letter_code
_entity_poly.pdbx_strand_id
1 'polypeptide(L)'
;MTIKRSTLRKFALSTFLLTLPLNAALAQDAAVADRLKAALSAQGVDISWTGVTGDNTSMVLQGVSVKPAAEKEALAIGDVKLENVTEANGGYEIGTVSTSAFEHSKDGVTLDLSPFVIHDMTVPADGSTSPLGSLMMYKSAELSNMTVKVADKTAFSMDGLA
;
A
#
# COMPACT_ATOMS: atom_id res chain seq x y z
N MET A 1 37.99 67.92 -11.84
CA MET A 1 37.06 67.27 -12.79
C MET A 1 37.83 66.13 -13.47
N THR A 2 37.48 64.84 -13.51
CA THR A 2 36.29 64.04 -13.15
C THR A 2 36.73 62.56 -13.30
N ILE A 3 36.89 61.77 -12.22
CA ILE A 3 36.07 60.61 -11.79
C ILE A 3 35.92 59.40 -12.76
N LYS A 4 36.50 58.25 -12.31
CA LYS A 4 36.12 56.80 -12.42
C LYS A 4 35.99 56.18 -13.84
N ARG A 5 36.32 54.90 -14.07
CA ARG A 5 35.81 53.68 -13.41
C ARG A 5 36.69 52.44 -13.65
N SER A 6 36.86 51.66 -12.59
CA SER A 6 37.47 50.32 -12.54
C SER A 6 36.62 49.29 -13.29
N THR A 7 37.25 48.51 -14.19
CA THR A 7 36.61 47.45 -14.96
C THR A 7 36.80 46.10 -14.26
N LEU A 8 35.96 45.86 -13.24
CA LEU A 8 35.83 44.54 -12.60
C LEU A 8 35.17 43.57 -13.59
N ARG A 9 35.98 42.66 -14.16
CA ARG A 9 35.53 41.59 -15.05
C ARG A 9 34.80 40.50 -14.24
N LYS A 10 33.47 40.53 -14.34
CA LYS A 10 32.48 39.44 -14.29
C LYS A 10 33.02 38.06 -13.82
N PHE A 11 32.76 37.71 -12.56
CA PHE A 11 32.71 36.31 -12.12
C PHE A 11 31.40 35.69 -12.62
N ALA A 12 31.48 34.72 -13.53
CA ALA A 12 30.34 33.86 -13.88
C ALA A 12 30.28 32.73 -12.85
N LEU A 13 29.31 32.82 -11.94
CA LEU A 13 28.99 31.77 -10.97
C LEU A 13 28.12 30.73 -11.68
N SER A 14 28.72 29.67 -12.21
CA SER A 14 27.99 28.53 -12.77
C SER A 14 27.45 27.65 -11.64
N THR A 15 26.27 28.00 -11.12
CA THR A 15 25.50 27.10 -10.26
C THR A 15 24.76 26.10 -11.14
N PHE A 16 25.33 24.91 -11.33
CA PHE A 16 24.61 23.80 -11.93
C PHE A 16 23.62 23.27 -10.87
N LEU A 17 22.37 23.72 -10.95
CA LEU A 17 21.26 23.16 -10.18
C LEU A 17 20.97 21.76 -10.71
N LEU A 18 21.44 20.74 -10.00
CA LEU A 18 20.93 19.37 -10.12
C LEU A 18 19.49 19.37 -9.59
N THR A 19 18.52 19.71 -10.45
CA THR A 19 17.11 19.47 -10.18
C THR A 19 16.88 17.97 -10.31
N LEU A 20 17.13 17.23 -9.23
CA LEU A 20 16.69 15.85 -9.13
C LEU A 20 15.16 15.82 -9.31
N PRO A 21 14.61 15.00 -10.21
CA PRO A 21 13.17 14.88 -10.38
C PRO A 21 12.59 14.14 -9.17
N LEU A 22 12.20 14.90 -8.15
CA LEU A 22 11.40 14.41 -7.00
C LEU A 22 10.06 13.78 -7.44
N ASN A 23 9.65 13.99 -8.69
CA ASN A 23 8.39 13.49 -9.26
C ASN A 23 8.41 12.00 -9.66
N ALA A 24 9.58 11.39 -9.87
CA ALA A 24 9.65 10.00 -10.31
C ALA A 24 9.24 9.02 -9.20
N ALA A 25 9.61 9.31 -7.95
CA ALA A 25 9.22 8.49 -6.79
C ALA A 25 7.70 8.53 -6.58
N LEU A 26 7.10 9.73 -6.60
CA LEU A 26 5.66 9.94 -6.36
C LEU A 26 4.76 9.27 -7.42
N ALA A 27 5.21 9.21 -8.68
CA ALA A 27 4.47 8.56 -9.75
C ALA A 27 4.54 7.02 -9.66
N GLN A 28 5.67 6.49 -9.21
CA GLN A 28 5.88 5.06 -9.05
C GLN A 28 5.11 4.50 -7.85
N ASP A 29 5.03 5.25 -6.74
CA ASP A 29 4.27 4.85 -5.55
C ASP A 29 2.77 4.71 -5.85
N ALA A 30 2.23 5.62 -6.67
CA ALA A 30 0.85 5.53 -7.15
C ALA A 30 0.63 4.30 -8.05
N ALA A 31 1.60 3.94 -8.90
CA ALA A 31 1.49 2.82 -9.83
C ALA A 31 1.41 1.46 -9.12
N VAL A 32 2.13 1.26 -8.03
CA VAL A 32 2.05 0.04 -7.21
C VAL A 32 0.66 -0.10 -6.58
N ALA A 33 0.19 0.96 -5.92
CA ALA A 33 -1.10 0.97 -5.24
C ALA A 33 -2.27 0.77 -6.22
N ASP A 34 -2.26 1.48 -7.34
CA ASP A 34 -3.28 1.35 -8.39
C ASP A 34 -3.30 -0.07 -8.99
N ARG A 35 -2.12 -0.67 -9.17
CA ARG A 35 -2.03 -2.04 -9.69
C ARG A 35 -2.55 -3.07 -8.69
N LEU A 36 -2.21 -2.92 -7.42
CA LEU A 36 -2.74 -3.76 -6.34
C LEU A 36 -4.27 -3.70 -6.31
N LYS A 37 -4.84 -2.49 -6.41
CA LYS A 37 -6.28 -2.28 -6.48
C LYS A 37 -6.92 -2.98 -7.67
N ALA A 38 -6.36 -2.82 -8.86
CA ALA A 38 -6.87 -3.48 -10.05
C ALA A 38 -6.86 -5.02 -9.90
N ALA A 39 -5.79 -5.58 -9.33
CA ALA A 39 -5.67 -7.02 -9.11
C ALA A 39 -6.69 -7.56 -8.08
N LEU A 40 -6.99 -6.79 -7.03
CA LEU A 40 -8.00 -7.16 -6.02
C LEU A 40 -9.42 -7.03 -6.58
N SER A 41 -9.72 -5.94 -7.31
CA SER A 41 -11.03 -5.77 -7.95
C SER A 41 -11.31 -6.86 -8.97
N ALA A 42 -10.28 -7.32 -9.71
CA ALA A 42 -10.41 -8.47 -10.62
C ALA A 42 -10.75 -9.79 -9.91
N GLN A 43 -10.42 -9.89 -8.61
CA GLN A 43 -10.77 -11.03 -7.74
C GLN A 43 -12.05 -10.79 -6.92
N GLY A 44 -12.78 -9.71 -7.20
CA GLY A 44 -14.04 -9.40 -6.54
C GLY A 44 -13.90 -8.71 -5.18
N VAL A 45 -12.77 -8.04 -4.92
CA VAL A 45 -12.57 -7.25 -3.71
C VAL A 45 -12.17 -5.82 -4.10
N ASP A 46 -13.05 -4.87 -3.80
CA ASP A 46 -12.75 -3.45 -4.00
C ASP A 46 -11.99 -2.91 -2.80
N ILE A 47 -10.90 -2.19 -3.08
CA ILE A 47 -10.06 -1.53 -2.08
C ILE A 47 -9.98 -0.03 -2.36
N SER A 48 -10.03 0.77 -1.31
CA SER A 48 -9.76 2.21 -1.34
C SER A 48 -8.82 2.60 -0.20
N TRP A 49 -8.14 3.74 -0.35
CA TRP A 49 -7.27 4.34 0.66
C TRP A 49 -7.40 5.87 0.58
N THR A 50 -6.99 6.56 1.64
CA THR A 50 -7.01 8.02 1.72
C THR A 50 -5.70 8.65 1.21
N GLY A 51 -4.60 7.91 1.28
CA GLY A 51 -3.29 8.36 0.83
C GLY A 51 -2.28 7.22 0.76
N VAL A 52 -1.13 7.51 0.15
CA VAL A 52 0.05 6.65 0.12
C VAL A 52 1.22 7.47 0.65
N THR A 53 1.99 6.90 1.57
CA THR A 53 3.21 7.51 2.11
C THR A 53 4.36 6.52 2.04
N GLY A 54 5.60 7.01 1.97
CA GLY A 54 6.79 6.16 1.87
C GLY A 54 7.52 6.37 0.55
N ASP A 55 8.18 5.31 0.09
CA ASP A 55 8.90 5.25 -1.18
C ASP A 55 8.57 3.96 -1.96
N ASN A 56 9.26 3.78 -3.07
CA ASN A 56 9.00 2.70 -4.01
C ASN A 56 9.43 1.30 -3.52
N THR A 57 10.08 1.20 -2.37
CA THR A 57 10.49 -0.06 -1.74
C THR A 57 9.72 -0.35 -0.45
N SER A 58 9.26 0.69 0.24
CA SER A 58 8.49 0.59 1.47
C SER A 58 7.44 1.69 1.52
N MET A 59 6.17 1.32 1.48
CA MET A 59 5.05 2.26 1.47
C MET A 59 3.95 1.86 2.45
N VAL A 60 3.17 2.86 2.88
CA VAL A 60 2.00 2.70 3.74
C VAL A 60 0.80 3.28 3.01
N LEU A 61 -0.17 2.42 2.72
CA LEU A 61 -1.50 2.80 2.29
C LEU A 61 -2.29 3.23 3.53
N GLN A 62 -2.71 4.49 3.56
CA GLN A 62 -3.36 5.08 4.72
C GLN A 62 -4.88 4.91 4.64
N GLY A 63 -5.52 4.59 5.76
CA GLY A 63 -6.97 4.52 5.87
C GLY A 63 -7.61 3.56 4.87
N VAL A 64 -7.02 2.38 4.68
CA VAL A 64 -7.51 1.36 3.75
C VAL A 64 -8.91 0.90 4.15
N SER A 65 -9.79 0.82 3.16
CA SER A 65 -11.10 0.20 3.28
C SER A 65 -11.27 -0.90 2.25
N VAL A 66 -11.85 -2.01 2.67
CA VAL A 66 -12.04 -3.22 1.86
C VAL A 66 -13.53 -3.50 1.72
N LYS A 67 -13.98 -3.75 0.50
CA LYS A 67 -15.35 -4.09 0.17
C LYS A 67 -15.38 -5.33 -0.73
N PRO A 68 -15.65 -6.51 -0.19
CA PRO A 68 -15.95 -7.68 -1.00
C PRO A 68 -17.17 -7.40 -1.90
N ALA A 69 -17.16 -7.90 -3.13
CA ALA A 69 -18.23 -7.64 -4.10
C ALA A 69 -19.62 -8.12 -3.64
N ALA A 70 -19.67 -9.10 -2.73
CA ALA A 70 -20.90 -9.60 -2.12
C ALA A 70 -21.47 -8.67 -1.05
N GLU A 71 -20.66 -7.74 -0.52
CA GLU A 71 -21.02 -6.87 0.59
C GLU A 71 -21.42 -5.47 0.12
N LYS A 72 -22.35 -4.85 0.86
CA LYS A 72 -22.84 -3.49 0.55
C LYS A 72 -21.95 -2.42 1.15
N GLU A 73 -21.45 -2.67 2.36
CA GLU A 73 -20.65 -1.72 3.13
C GLU A 73 -19.17 -2.05 3.01
N ALA A 74 -18.34 -1.01 2.96
CA ALA A 74 -16.89 -1.17 3.03
C ALA A 74 -16.46 -1.24 4.51
N LEU A 75 -15.54 -2.15 4.80
CA LEU A 75 -14.92 -2.30 6.11
C LEU A 75 -13.60 -1.51 6.11
N ALA A 76 -13.51 -0.46 6.92
CA ALA A 76 -12.26 0.28 7.10
C ALA A 76 -11.30 -0.55 7.95
N ILE A 77 -10.19 -1.02 7.38
CA ILE A 77 -9.21 -1.88 8.08
C ILE A 77 -7.99 -1.11 8.60
N GLY A 78 -7.95 0.21 8.36
CA GLY A 78 -6.86 1.08 8.79
C GLY A 78 -5.66 1.05 7.84
N ASP A 79 -4.47 1.29 8.37
CA ASP A 79 -3.27 1.42 7.55
C ASP A 79 -2.70 0.05 7.17
N VAL A 80 -2.23 -0.06 5.92
CA VAL A 80 -1.58 -1.26 5.37
C VAL A 80 -0.17 -0.90 4.91
N LYS A 81 0.81 -1.59 5.46
CA LYS A 81 2.23 -1.43 5.13
C LYS A 81 2.65 -2.47 4.11
N LEU A 82 3.40 -2.04 3.10
CA LEU A 82 4.02 -2.86 2.07
C LEU A 82 5.53 -2.67 2.17
N GLU A 83 6.27 -3.76 2.23
CA GLU A 83 7.73 -3.75 2.38
C GLU A 83 8.40 -4.64 1.33
N ASN A 84 9.60 -4.24 0.93
CA ASN A 84 10.39 -4.88 -0.11
C ASN A 84 9.62 -4.98 -1.43
N VAL A 85 9.03 -3.85 -1.85
CA VAL A 85 8.33 -3.75 -3.12
C VAL A 85 9.35 -3.69 -4.25
N THR A 86 9.18 -4.55 -5.25
CA THR A 86 10.02 -4.62 -6.44
C THR A 86 9.15 -4.82 -7.68
N GLU A 87 9.52 -4.17 -8.79
CA GLU A 87 8.82 -4.36 -10.07
C GLU A 87 9.31 -5.64 -10.74
N ALA A 88 8.37 -6.47 -11.21
CA ALA A 88 8.66 -7.73 -11.88
C ALA A 88 7.79 -7.89 -13.12
N ASN A 89 8.38 -7.74 -14.31
CA ASN A 89 7.73 -7.95 -15.60
C ASN A 89 6.40 -7.15 -15.79
N GLY A 90 6.35 -5.90 -15.31
CA GLY A 90 5.14 -5.05 -15.37
C GLY A 90 4.09 -5.37 -14.30
N GLY A 91 4.37 -6.33 -13.41
CA GLY A 91 3.70 -6.53 -12.13
C GLY A 91 4.63 -6.15 -10.96
N TYR A 92 4.29 -6.59 -9.76
CA TYR A 92 5.08 -6.31 -8.55
C TYR A 92 5.24 -7.53 -7.66
N GLU A 93 6.42 -7.66 -7.07
CA GLU A 93 6.68 -8.57 -5.95
C GLU A 93 6.80 -7.74 -4.67
N ILE A 94 6.07 -8.13 -3.64
CA ILE A 94 6.03 -7.45 -2.34
C ILE A 94 6.43 -8.48 -1.29
N GLY A 95 7.57 -8.27 -0.64
CA GLY A 95 8.08 -9.22 0.34
C GLY A 95 7.17 -9.40 1.55
N THR A 96 6.64 -8.28 2.09
CA THR A 96 5.71 -8.33 3.23
C THR A 96 4.60 -7.31 3.08
N VAL A 97 3.36 -7.74 3.33
CA VAL A 97 2.21 -6.86 3.54
C VAL A 97 1.71 -7.06 4.96
N SER A 98 1.51 -5.99 5.72
CA SER A 98 1.01 -6.08 7.09
C SER A 98 -0.04 -5.03 7.39
N THR A 99 -1.10 -5.41 8.11
CA THR A 99 -2.10 -4.48 8.65
C THR A 99 -1.78 -4.12 10.10
N SER A 100 -2.40 -3.06 10.61
CA SER A 100 -2.51 -2.87 12.06
C SER A 100 -3.57 -3.81 12.65
N ALA A 101 -3.56 -3.95 13.98
CA ALA A 101 -4.69 -4.54 14.68
C ALA A 101 -5.95 -3.71 14.41
N PHE A 102 -7.07 -4.38 14.22
CA PHE A 102 -8.32 -3.75 13.82
C PHE A 102 -9.44 -4.19 14.77
N GLU A 103 -10.22 -3.22 15.23
CA GLU A 103 -11.44 -3.43 16.00
C GLU A 103 -12.59 -2.73 15.29
N HIS A 104 -13.72 -3.41 15.13
CA HIS A 104 -14.94 -2.82 14.62
C HIS A 104 -16.16 -3.33 15.36
N SER A 105 -16.94 -2.39 15.87
CA SER A 105 -18.15 -2.67 16.63
C SER A 105 -19.37 -2.10 15.91
N LYS A 106 -20.36 -2.96 15.64
CA LYS A 106 -21.63 -2.58 15.02
C LYS A 106 -22.77 -3.43 15.58
N ASP A 107 -23.89 -2.78 15.92
CA ASP A 107 -25.11 -3.44 16.39
C ASP A 107 -24.89 -4.40 17.60
N GLY A 108 -23.95 -4.06 18.49
CA GLY A 108 -23.60 -4.88 19.66
C GLY A 108 -22.72 -6.08 19.35
N VAL A 109 -22.22 -6.20 18.12
CA VAL A 109 -21.23 -7.19 17.70
C VAL A 109 -19.89 -6.49 17.54
N THR A 110 -18.84 -7.01 18.18
CA THR A 110 -17.47 -6.49 18.07
C THR A 110 -16.58 -7.54 17.44
N LEU A 111 -15.91 -7.16 16.36
CA LEU A 111 -14.90 -7.94 15.66
C LEU A 111 -13.52 -7.39 16.04
N ASP A 112 -12.71 -8.22 16.68
CA ASP A 112 -11.31 -7.96 17.01
C ASP A 112 -10.42 -8.82 16.11
N LEU A 113 -9.50 -8.17 15.40
CA LEU A 113 -8.54 -8.81 14.50
C LEU A 113 -7.12 -8.38 14.88
N SER A 114 -6.26 -9.37 15.14
CA SER A 114 -4.83 -9.11 15.24
C SER A 114 -4.26 -8.60 13.90
N PRO A 115 -3.07 -8.01 13.87
CA PRO A 115 -2.37 -7.72 12.62
C PRO A 115 -2.37 -8.93 11.69
N PHE A 116 -2.76 -8.71 10.43
CA PHE A 116 -2.67 -9.71 9.39
C PHE A 116 -1.39 -9.48 8.59
N VAL A 117 -0.61 -10.53 8.35
CA VAL A 117 0.67 -10.45 7.65
C VAL A 117 0.66 -11.40 6.46
N ILE A 118 1.05 -10.94 5.28
CA ILE A 118 1.22 -11.75 4.07
C ILE A 118 2.68 -11.69 3.67
N HIS A 119 3.25 -12.83 3.31
CA HIS A 119 4.62 -12.95 2.83
C HIS A 119 4.69 -13.36 1.36
N ASP A 120 5.67 -12.77 0.67
CA ASP A 120 6.02 -13.02 -0.73
C ASP A 120 4.79 -12.90 -1.65
N MET A 121 4.14 -11.73 -1.63
CA MET A 121 2.96 -11.44 -2.44
C MET A 121 3.35 -11.02 -3.86
N THR A 122 2.80 -11.68 -4.87
CA THR A 122 2.95 -11.34 -6.28
C THR A 122 1.68 -10.69 -6.81
N VAL A 123 1.81 -9.45 -7.27
CA VAL A 123 0.77 -8.72 -7.98
C VAL A 123 1.00 -8.90 -9.49
N PRO A 124 0.05 -9.48 -10.22
CA PRO A 124 0.22 -9.79 -11.64
C PRO A 124 0.38 -8.52 -12.48
N ALA A 125 0.94 -8.61 -13.69
CA ALA A 125 0.97 -7.48 -14.63
C ALA A 125 -0.41 -7.22 -15.25
N ASP A 126 -0.66 -5.98 -15.68
CA ASP A 126 -1.95 -5.64 -16.31
C ASP A 126 -2.17 -6.38 -17.63
N GLY A 127 -3.42 -6.82 -17.86
CA GLY A 127 -3.78 -7.61 -19.05
C GLY A 127 -3.13 -9.00 -19.13
N SER A 128 -2.57 -9.53 -18.04
CA SER A 128 -2.03 -10.90 -18.02
C SER A 128 -3.11 -11.92 -18.36
N THR A 129 -2.87 -12.73 -19.40
CA THR A 129 -3.85 -13.69 -19.95
C THR A 129 -3.58 -15.14 -19.55
N SER A 130 -2.45 -15.39 -18.86
CA SER A 130 -2.14 -16.71 -18.32
C SER A 130 -3.10 -17.03 -17.16
N PRO A 131 -3.71 -18.22 -17.11
CA PRO A 131 -4.67 -18.58 -16.05
C PRO A 131 -4.12 -18.44 -14.62
N LEU A 132 -2.81 -18.63 -14.43
CA LEU A 132 -2.13 -18.42 -13.14
C LEU A 132 -1.48 -17.04 -13.05
N GLY A 133 -0.99 -16.52 -14.17
CA GLY A 133 -0.31 -15.22 -14.20
C GLY A 133 -1.24 -14.03 -14.05
N SER A 134 -2.56 -14.23 -14.05
CA SER A 134 -3.58 -13.19 -13.81
C SER A 134 -4.04 -13.14 -12.35
N LEU A 135 -3.65 -14.12 -11.53
CA LEU A 135 -4.03 -14.21 -10.13
C LEU A 135 -2.96 -13.58 -9.25
N MET A 136 -3.39 -12.90 -8.19
CA MET A 136 -2.49 -12.55 -7.11
C MET A 136 -2.11 -13.82 -6.35
N MET A 137 -0.82 -14.01 -6.10
CA MET A 137 -0.30 -15.14 -5.35
C MET A 137 0.41 -14.65 -4.10
N TYR A 138 0.50 -15.50 -3.09
CA TYR A 138 1.31 -15.29 -1.89
C TYR A 138 1.84 -16.63 -1.40
N LYS A 139 2.92 -16.61 -0.61
CA LYS A 139 3.52 -17.84 -0.08
C LYS A 139 2.93 -18.27 1.24
N SER A 140 2.74 -17.32 2.16
CA SER A 140 2.12 -17.57 3.46
C SER A 140 1.36 -16.34 3.93
N ALA A 141 0.38 -16.57 4.80
CA ALA A 141 -0.41 -15.52 5.43
C ALA A 141 -0.65 -15.89 6.89
N GLU A 142 -0.41 -14.95 7.79
CA GLU A 142 -0.43 -15.15 9.23
C GLU A 142 -1.49 -14.23 9.86
N LEU A 143 -2.35 -14.83 10.70
CA LEU A 143 -3.26 -14.12 11.58
C LEU A 143 -3.19 -14.76 12.96
N SER A 144 -2.74 -13.98 13.95
CA SER A 144 -2.56 -14.48 15.31
C SER A 144 -3.90 -14.78 16.00
N ASN A 145 -4.88 -13.88 15.91
CA ASN A 145 -6.18 -14.02 16.53
C ASN A 145 -7.28 -13.30 15.74
N MET A 146 -8.44 -13.92 15.66
CA MET A 146 -9.70 -13.29 15.31
C MET A 146 -10.74 -13.62 16.36
N THR A 147 -11.41 -12.60 16.90
CA THR A 147 -12.44 -12.77 17.93
C THR A 147 -13.69 -12.00 17.56
N VAL A 148 -14.85 -12.65 17.70
CA VAL A 148 -16.17 -12.02 17.56
C VAL A 148 -16.87 -12.07 18.91
N LYS A 149 -17.25 -10.90 19.41
CA LYS A 149 -18.00 -10.73 20.66
C LYS A 149 -19.41 -10.24 20.36
N VAL A 150 -20.38 -10.74 21.11
CA VAL A 150 -21.75 -10.21 21.15
C VAL A 150 -21.97 -9.67 22.55
N ALA A 151 -22.18 -8.35 22.66
CA ALA A 151 -21.97 -7.61 23.90
C ALA A 151 -20.57 -7.92 24.49
N ASP A 152 -20.50 -8.31 25.76
CA ASP A 152 -19.23 -8.58 26.45
C ASP A 152 -18.81 -10.06 26.41
N LYS A 153 -19.49 -10.89 25.61
CA LYS A 153 -19.24 -12.33 25.55
C LYS A 153 -18.66 -12.73 24.20
N THR A 154 -17.55 -13.45 24.22
CA THR A 154 -17.00 -14.10 23.03
C THR A 154 -17.99 -15.10 22.47
N ALA A 155 -18.46 -14.85 21.25
CA ALA A 155 -19.32 -15.75 20.50
C ALA A 155 -18.50 -16.69 19.62
N PHE A 156 -17.38 -16.20 19.08
CA PHE A 156 -16.44 -16.98 18.28
C PHE A 156 -15.02 -16.46 18.53
N SER A 157 -14.03 -17.36 18.52
CA SER A 157 -12.62 -17.00 18.51
C SER A 157 -11.82 -18.05 17.75
N MET A 158 -10.78 -17.60 17.07
CA MET A 158 -9.86 -18.43 16.32
C MET A 158 -8.44 -17.91 16.54
N ASP A 159 -7.55 -18.82 16.85
CA ASP A 159 -6.14 -18.54 17.09
C ASP A 159 -5.27 -19.23 16.04
N GLY A 160 -4.23 -18.55 15.61
CA GLY A 160 -3.13 -19.11 14.83
C GLY A 160 -3.52 -19.65 13.45
N LEU A 161 -3.95 -18.77 12.56
CA LEU A 161 -3.93 -19.08 11.12
C LEU A 161 -2.52 -18.79 10.59
N ALA A 162 -1.90 -19.79 9.98
CA ALA A 162 -0.60 -19.73 9.30
C ALA A 162 -0.58 -20.70 8.12
#